data_AF-A0A958FK30-F1
#
_entry.id   AF-A0A958FK30-F1
#
_cell.length_a   1.000
_cell.length_b   1.000
_cell.length_c   1.000
_cell.angle_alpha   90.00
_cell.angle_beta   90.00
_cell.angle_gamma   90.00
#
_symmetry.space_group_name_H-M   'P 1'
#
loop_
_entity.id
_entity.type
_entity.pdbx_description
1 polymer ?
#
loop_
_entity_poly.entity_id
_entity_poly.type
_entity_poly.pdbx_seq_one_letter_code
_entity_poly.pdbx_strand_id
1 'polypeptide(L)'
;PLTGSGDEASAQRMTRKDLSDFHQAWFKPNNATLVVTGDITLNEVVDKLEKRLKHWKSGEIRAKNIARVEMPAQPVIYLMDRPGSQQSLIIAGHVAPPTANPDEIAIEAMNNILGGQFTARINMNLREDKHWAYGAYSFFYNAKGQRPFMVYAPVQSDKTKEAVAEIRKELTD
;
A
#
# COMPACT_ATOMS: atom_id res chain seq x y z
N PRO A 1 -7.40 4.08 9.30
CA PRO A 1 -6.01 4.29 8.81
C PRO A 1 -5.63 3.27 7.73
N LEU A 2 -4.96 3.71 6.66
CA LEU A 2 -4.47 2.86 5.56
C LEU A 2 -3.65 1.66 6.06
N THR A 3 -2.93 1.86 7.17
CA THR A 3 -2.04 0.89 7.82
C THR A 3 -2.73 -0.05 8.79
N GLY A 4 -3.99 0.21 9.17
CA GLY A 4 -4.66 -0.50 10.27
C GLY A 4 -3.96 -0.33 11.63
N SER A 5 -3.09 0.66 11.80
CA SER A 5 -2.25 0.85 13.00
C SER A 5 -3.00 1.31 14.26
N GLY A 6 -4.31 1.52 14.18
CA GLY A 6 -5.10 2.10 15.27
C GLY A 6 -4.86 3.60 15.48
N ASP A 7 -5.33 4.09 16.62
CA ASP A 7 -5.16 5.45 17.16
C ASP A 7 -4.68 5.40 18.62
N GLU A 8 -4.37 6.57 19.20
CA GLU A 8 -3.88 6.69 20.59
C GLU A 8 -4.81 5.99 21.60
N ALA A 9 -6.12 6.19 21.46
CA ALA A 9 -7.10 5.63 22.37
C ALA A 9 -7.16 4.10 22.28
N SER A 10 -7.02 3.54 21.09
CA SER A 10 -6.93 2.09 20.88
C SER A 10 -5.65 1.50 21.48
N ALA A 11 -4.53 2.23 21.39
CA ALA A 11 -3.26 1.80 21.97
C ALA A 11 -3.30 1.80 23.50
N GLN A 12 -3.86 2.85 24.11
CA GLN A 12 -3.96 2.97 25.57
C GLN A 12 -4.88 1.91 26.20
N ARG A 13 -5.91 1.45 25.48
CA ARG A 13 -6.84 0.43 25.98
C ARG A 13 -6.35 -1.01 25.76
N MET A 14 -5.28 -1.21 24.99
CA MET A 14 -4.80 -2.54 24.65
C MET A 14 -4.29 -3.27 25.89
N THR A 15 -4.76 -4.50 26.08
CA THR A 15 -4.37 -5.34 27.23
C THR A 15 -3.47 -6.50 26.78
N ARG A 16 -2.77 -7.11 27.74
CA ARG A 16 -2.04 -8.37 27.51
C ARG A 16 -2.95 -9.48 26.97
N LYS A 17 -4.22 -9.50 27.39
CA LYS A 17 -5.18 -10.51 26.94
C LYS A 17 -5.46 -10.34 25.44
N ASP A 18 -5.63 -9.12 24.96
CA ASP A 18 -5.85 -8.84 23.53
C ASP A 18 -4.70 -9.36 22.66
N LEU A 19 -3.46 -9.15 23.13
CA LEU A 19 -2.25 -9.65 22.46
C LEU A 19 -2.20 -11.19 22.45
N SER A 20 -2.50 -11.83 23.58
CA SER A 20 -2.55 -13.29 23.68
C SER A 20 -3.63 -13.89 22.77
N ASP A 21 -4.83 -13.30 22.76
CA ASP A 21 -5.95 -13.74 21.95
C ASP A 21 -5.65 -13.56 20.45
N PHE A 22 -5.03 -12.44 20.06
CA PHE A 22 -4.57 -12.20 18.70
C PHE A 22 -3.54 -13.25 18.27
N HIS A 23 -2.52 -13.51 19.10
CA HIS A 23 -1.52 -14.54 18.82
C HIS A 23 -2.17 -15.92 18.62
N GLN A 24 -3.04 -16.34 19.56
CA GLN A 24 -3.71 -17.64 19.47
C GLN A 24 -4.63 -17.76 18.24
N ALA A 25 -5.25 -16.66 17.80
CA ALA A 25 -6.13 -16.67 16.64
C ALA A 25 -5.39 -16.76 15.30
N TRP A 26 -4.20 -16.15 15.19
CA TRP A 26 -3.54 -15.92 13.90
C TRP A 26 -2.19 -16.64 13.73
N PHE A 27 -1.44 -16.91 14.80
CA PHE A 27 -0.09 -17.50 14.75
C PHE A 27 -0.16 -19.02 14.85
N LYS A 28 -0.47 -19.66 13.71
CA LYS A 28 -0.56 -21.12 13.60
C LYS A 28 0.27 -21.63 12.42
N PRO A 29 0.83 -22.85 12.48
CA PRO A 29 1.69 -23.36 11.41
C PRO A 29 0.93 -23.50 10.09
N ASN A 30 -0.35 -23.86 10.12
CA ASN A 30 -1.23 -23.92 8.93
C ASN A 30 -1.67 -22.54 8.40
N ASN A 31 -1.13 -21.44 8.94
CA ASN A 31 -1.30 -20.07 8.45
C ASN A 31 0.05 -19.35 8.30
N ALA A 32 1.15 -20.08 8.30
CA ALA A 32 2.50 -19.55 8.21
C ALA A 32 3.18 -19.97 6.89
N THR A 33 4.13 -19.16 6.46
CA THR A 33 5.03 -19.48 5.35
C THR A 33 6.43 -19.13 5.79
N LEU A 34 7.34 -20.10 5.73
CA LEU A 34 8.75 -19.89 6.03
C LEU A 34 9.52 -19.84 4.71
N VAL A 35 10.26 -18.76 4.51
CA VAL A 35 11.13 -18.56 3.33
C VAL A 35 12.57 -18.59 3.83
N VAL A 36 13.39 -19.48 3.27
CA VAL A 36 14.80 -19.66 3.64
C VAL A 36 15.66 -19.46 2.39
N THR A 37 16.70 -18.63 2.50
CA THR A 37 17.63 -18.34 1.41
C THR A 37 19.04 -18.33 1.99
N GLY A 38 19.99 -19.05 1.39
CA GLY A 38 21.38 -19.08 1.83
C GLY A 38 22.06 -20.42 1.55
N ASP A 39 23.28 -20.57 2.05
CA ASP A 39 24.08 -21.79 1.99
C ASP A 39 23.61 -22.81 3.03
N ILE A 40 22.46 -23.44 2.77
CA ILE A 40 21.88 -24.48 3.62
C ILE A 40 21.01 -25.41 2.77
N THR A 41 21.05 -26.70 3.07
CA THR A 41 20.20 -27.69 2.40
C THR A 41 18.79 -27.72 3.01
N LEU A 42 17.82 -28.19 2.21
CA LEU A 42 16.45 -28.39 2.70
C LEU A 42 16.40 -29.33 3.92
N ASN A 43 17.20 -30.40 3.91
CA ASN A 43 17.23 -31.37 5.01
C ASN A 43 17.71 -30.73 6.32
N GLU A 44 18.77 -29.92 6.28
CA GLU A 44 19.25 -29.19 7.46
C GLU A 44 18.21 -28.19 7.99
N VAL A 45 17.47 -27.54 7.09
CA VAL A 45 16.36 -26.65 7.46
C VAL A 45 15.26 -27.44 8.15
N VAL A 46 14.76 -28.50 7.51
CA VAL A 46 13.68 -29.36 8.06
C VAL A 46 14.07 -29.90 9.43
N ASP A 47 15.28 -30.44 9.58
CA ASP A 47 15.78 -30.96 10.86
C ASP A 47 15.77 -29.90 11.97
N LYS A 48 16.20 -28.68 11.67
CA LYS A 48 16.21 -27.57 12.63
C LYS A 48 14.78 -27.15 12.98
N LEU A 49 13.89 -27.08 12.00
CA LEU A 49 12.50 -26.68 12.20
C LEU A 49 11.73 -27.72 13.02
N GLU A 50 11.83 -29.00 12.69
CA GLU A 50 11.18 -30.06 13.46
C GLU A 50 11.68 -30.08 14.92
N LYS A 51 12.98 -29.88 15.16
CA LYS A 51 13.51 -29.78 16.53
C LYS A 51 12.93 -28.61 17.33
N ARG A 52 12.61 -27.48 16.70
CA ARG A 52 12.20 -26.23 17.38
C ARG A 52 10.69 -26.01 17.39
N LEU A 53 9.99 -26.46 16.35
CA LEU A 53 8.58 -26.16 16.10
C LEU A 53 7.67 -27.38 16.24
N LYS A 54 8.18 -28.57 16.61
CA LYS A 54 7.35 -29.79 16.81
C LYS A 54 6.12 -29.62 17.71
N HIS A 55 6.16 -28.66 18.65
CA HIS A 55 5.07 -28.36 19.56
C HIS A 55 4.09 -27.30 19.04
N TRP A 56 4.42 -26.61 17.95
CA TRP A 56 3.52 -25.66 17.31
C TRP A 56 2.52 -26.43 16.45
N LYS A 57 1.26 -26.50 16.91
CA LYS A 57 0.22 -27.31 16.28
C LYS A 57 -0.72 -26.46 15.44
N SER A 58 -1.21 -27.06 14.35
CA SER A 58 -2.27 -26.49 13.53
C SER A 58 -3.54 -26.26 14.34
N GLY A 59 -4.37 -25.34 13.88
CA GLY A 59 -5.70 -25.14 14.44
C GLY A 59 -6.58 -24.28 13.54
N GLU A 60 -7.75 -23.92 14.04
CA GLU A 60 -8.70 -23.08 13.31
C GLU A 60 -8.13 -21.68 13.03
N ILE A 61 -8.25 -21.21 11.79
CA ILE A 61 -7.78 -19.88 11.38
C ILE A 61 -8.99 -19.01 11.11
N ARG A 62 -9.01 -17.82 11.71
CA ARG A 62 -10.04 -16.83 11.41
C ARG A 62 -9.94 -16.38 9.96
N ALA A 63 -11.06 -16.32 9.27
CA ALA A 63 -11.13 -15.69 7.95
C ALA A 63 -10.99 -14.17 8.11
N LYS A 64 -10.16 -13.53 7.28
CA LYS A 64 -10.14 -12.06 7.20
C LYS A 64 -11.39 -11.61 6.44
N ASN A 65 -12.11 -10.66 7.01
CA ASN A 65 -13.16 -9.96 6.28
C ASN A 65 -12.52 -8.96 5.31
N ILE A 66 -12.49 -9.31 4.03
CA ILE A 66 -12.01 -8.44 2.95
C ILE A 66 -13.26 -7.92 2.24
N ALA A 67 -13.79 -6.80 2.72
CA ALA A 67 -14.96 -6.19 2.13
C ALA A 67 -14.66 -5.65 0.73
N ARG A 68 -15.65 -5.70 -0.16
CA ARG A 68 -15.61 -4.99 -1.43
C ARG A 68 -15.78 -3.50 -1.18
N VAL A 69 -14.92 -2.70 -1.78
CA VAL A 69 -14.98 -1.24 -1.77
C VAL A 69 -15.55 -0.78 -3.11
N GLU A 70 -16.61 0.01 -3.04
CA GLU A 70 -17.19 0.65 -4.21
C GLU A 70 -16.47 1.97 -4.50
N MET A 71 -16.30 2.26 -5.79
CA MET A 71 -15.83 3.57 -6.23
C MET A 71 -16.92 4.61 -6.02
N PRO A 72 -16.58 5.85 -5.61
CA PRO A 72 -17.56 6.93 -5.55
C PRO A 72 -18.12 7.20 -6.96
N ALA A 73 -19.40 7.57 -7.03
CA ALA A 73 -20.08 7.84 -8.30
C ALA A 73 -19.48 9.03 -9.08
N GLN A 74 -18.77 9.92 -8.38
CA GLN A 74 -18.10 11.09 -8.94
C GLN A 74 -16.76 11.32 -8.21
N PRO A 75 -15.77 11.98 -8.84
CA PRO A 75 -14.55 12.38 -8.16
C PRO A 75 -14.84 13.28 -6.95
N VAL A 76 -14.17 13.00 -5.83
CA VAL A 76 -14.28 13.80 -4.60
C VAL A 76 -12.92 14.43 -4.29
N ILE A 77 -12.93 15.72 -3.94
CA ILE A 77 -11.72 16.45 -3.52
C ILE A 77 -11.88 16.83 -2.06
N TYR A 78 -10.92 16.40 -1.24
CA TYR A 78 -10.77 16.86 0.13
C TYR A 78 -9.61 17.85 0.19
N LEU A 79 -9.91 19.09 0.59
CA LEU A 79 -8.91 20.12 0.81
C LEU A 79 -8.73 20.30 2.32
N MET A 80 -7.53 19.99 2.81
CA MET A 80 -7.16 20.21 4.21
C MET A 80 -6.21 21.40 4.27
N ASP A 81 -6.66 22.50 4.87
CA ASP A 81 -5.80 23.65 5.08
C ASP A 81 -4.77 23.35 6.19
N ARG A 82 -3.51 23.67 5.90
CA ARG A 82 -2.39 23.50 6.83
C ARG A 82 -1.45 24.69 6.71
N PRO A 83 -1.77 25.81 7.39
CA PRO A 83 -0.97 27.01 7.37
C PRO A 83 0.51 26.74 7.73
N GLY A 84 1.42 27.45 7.07
CA GLY A 84 2.87 27.32 7.27
C GLY A 84 3.52 26.14 6.53
N SER A 85 2.75 25.32 5.82
CA SER A 85 3.31 24.28 4.93
C SER A 85 4.02 24.91 3.74
N GLN A 86 5.27 24.50 3.50
CA GLN A 86 6.09 25.01 2.40
C GLN A 86 5.62 24.53 1.00
N GLN A 87 4.83 23.47 0.97
CA GLN A 87 4.31 22.84 -0.24
C GLN A 87 2.93 22.26 0.02
N SER A 88 2.14 22.13 -1.03
CA SER A 88 0.92 21.34 -1.02
C SER A 88 1.27 19.89 -1.32
N LEU A 89 0.68 18.96 -0.56
CA LEU A 89 0.77 17.54 -0.89
C LEU A 89 -0.53 17.10 -1.56
N ILE A 90 -0.42 16.70 -2.83
CA ILE A 90 -1.53 16.11 -3.56
C ILE A 90 -1.41 14.59 -3.45
N ILE A 91 -2.49 13.97 -2.98
CA ILE A 91 -2.69 12.52 -3.03
C ILE A 91 -3.96 12.27 -3.84
N ALA A 92 -3.82 11.67 -5.01
CA ALA A 92 -4.96 11.16 -5.79
C ALA A 92 -5.03 9.65 -5.61
N GLY A 93 -6.24 9.10 -5.52
CA GLY A 93 -6.46 7.68 -5.28
C GLY A 93 -7.50 7.08 -6.22
N HIS A 94 -7.31 5.81 -6.58
CA HIS A 94 -8.27 5.00 -7.31
C HIS A 94 -8.29 3.57 -6.75
N VAL A 95 -9.43 2.90 -6.82
CA VAL A 95 -9.53 1.49 -6.43
C VAL A 95 -9.09 0.61 -7.59
N ALA A 96 -8.07 -0.21 -7.35
CA ALA A 96 -7.51 -1.14 -8.32
C ALA A 96 -7.81 -2.61 -7.97
N PRO A 97 -7.66 -3.55 -8.93
CA PRO A 97 -7.74 -4.98 -8.68
C PRO A 97 -6.75 -5.46 -7.60
N PRO A 98 -6.99 -6.62 -6.96
CA PRO A 98 -6.03 -7.24 -6.03
C PRO A 98 -4.70 -7.55 -6.71
N THR A 99 -3.60 -7.65 -5.94
CA THR A 99 -2.27 -7.98 -6.52
C THR A 99 -2.29 -9.29 -7.29
N ALA A 100 -3.01 -10.30 -6.80
CA ALA A 100 -3.19 -11.55 -7.52
C ALA A 100 -4.32 -11.41 -8.55
N ASN A 101 -4.00 -10.83 -9.71
CA ASN A 101 -4.89 -10.70 -10.86
C ASN A 101 -4.14 -11.05 -12.16
N PRO A 102 -4.83 -11.50 -13.22
CA PRO A 102 -4.18 -11.91 -14.48
C PRO A 102 -3.47 -10.77 -15.21
N ASP A 103 -3.83 -9.51 -14.92
CA ASP A 103 -3.33 -8.32 -15.60
C ASP A 103 -2.21 -7.61 -14.80
N GLU A 104 -1.69 -8.21 -13.73
CA GLU A 104 -0.75 -7.52 -12.81
C GLU A 104 0.48 -6.98 -13.52
N ILE A 105 1.06 -7.77 -14.43
CA ILE A 105 2.23 -7.36 -15.22
C ILE A 105 1.88 -6.17 -16.12
N ALA A 106 0.69 -6.14 -16.69
CA ALA A 106 0.22 -5.02 -17.50
C ALA A 106 -0.01 -3.76 -16.65
N ILE A 107 -0.56 -3.94 -15.43
CA ILE A 107 -0.73 -2.85 -14.46
C ILE A 107 0.63 -2.27 -14.03
N GLU A 108 1.64 -3.12 -13.77
CA GLU A 108 3.00 -2.68 -13.45
C GLU A 108 3.63 -1.91 -14.63
N ALA A 109 3.51 -2.41 -15.85
CA ALA A 109 4.00 -1.74 -17.05
C ALA A 109 3.32 -0.38 -17.26
N MET A 110 2.00 -0.31 -17.09
CA MET A 110 1.24 0.95 -17.12
C MET A 110 1.72 1.92 -16.04
N ASN A 111 1.92 1.44 -14.80
CA ASN A 111 2.42 2.29 -13.72
C ASN A 111 3.81 2.84 -14.04
N ASN A 112 4.72 2.01 -14.57
CA ASN A 112 6.08 2.43 -14.93
C ASN A 112 6.08 3.61 -15.92
N ILE A 113 5.16 3.60 -16.89
CA ILE A 113 4.99 4.68 -17.87
C ILE A 113 4.34 5.91 -17.23
N LEU A 114 3.33 5.71 -16.38
CA LEU A 114 2.52 6.79 -15.81
C LEU A 114 3.25 7.57 -14.70
N GLY A 115 3.79 6.88 -13.69
CA GLY A 115 4.44 7.52 -12.54
C GLY A 115 5.37 6.63 -11.70
N GLY A 116 5.61 5.38 -12.09
CA GLY A 116 6.37 4.39 -11.34
C GLY A 116 7.89 4.48 -11.53
N GLN A 117 8.35 5.30 -12.48
CA GLN A 117 9.77 5.50 -12.79
C GLN A 117 10.11 6.99 -12.84
N PHE A 118 11.41 7.30 -12.80
CA PHE A 118 11.87 8.67 -12.85
C PHE A 118 11.48 9.39 -14.15
N THR A 119 11.53 8.69 -15.29
CA THR A 119 11.18 9.22 -16.62
C THR A 119 9.68 9.10 -16.94
N ALA A 120 8.85 8.77 -15.95
CA ALA A 120 7.43 8.56 -16.16
C ALA A 120 6.68 9.88 -16.42
N ARG A 121 5.52 9.79 -17.10
CA ARG A 121 4.71 10.93 -17.57
C ARG A 121 4.46 11.98 -16.50
N ILE A 122 3.93 11.57 -15.34
CA ILE A 122 3.59 12.49 -14.24
C ILE A 122 4.84 13.24 -13.74
N ASN A 123 5.97 12.55 -13.62
CA ASN A 123 7.21 13.18 -13.16
C ASN A 123 7.76 14.13 -14.23
N MET A 124 7.80 13.72 -15.50
CA MET A 124 8.27 14.59 -16.60
C MET A 124 7.39 15.85 -16.75
N ASN A 125 6.07 15.72 -16.57
CA ASN A 125 5.16 16.87 -16.59
C ASN A 125 5.43 17.82 -15.41
N LEU A 126 5.23 17.35 -14.16
CA LEU A 126 5.25 18.25 -13.01
C LEU A 126 6.65 18.75 -12.62
N ARG A 127 7.68 17.90 -12.79
CA ARG A 127 9.05 18.20 -12.37
C ARG A 127 9.89 18.81 -13.49
N GLU A 128 9.95 18.15 -14.65
CA GLU A 128 10.88 18.56 -15.71
C GLU A 128 10.31 19.67 -16.61
N ASP A 129 9.05 19.58 -17.03
CA ASP A 129 8.43 20.64 -17.86
C ASP A 129 8.00 21.82 -16.98
N LYS A 130 7.16 21.57 -15.97
CA LYS A 130 6.53 22.64 -15.19
C LYS A 130 7.38 23.19 -14.05
N HIS A 131 8.34 22.43 -13.55
CA HIS A 131 9.18 22.80 -12.39
C HIS A 131 8.37 23.09 -11.10
N TRP A 132 7.18 22.48 -10.95
CA TRP A 132 6.29 22.67 -9.80
C TRP A 132 6.55 21.68 -8.67
N ALA A 133 7.11 20.51 -9.00
CA ALA A 133 7.43 19.44 -8.06
C ALA A 133 8.93 19.15 -8.08
N TYR A 134 9.50 18.78 -6.93
CA TYR A 134 10.82 18.13 -6.91
C TYR A 134 10.74 16.69 -7.44
N GLY A 135 9.58 16.05 -7.31
CA GLY A 135 9.29 14.72 -7.83
C GLY A 135 7.82 14.37 -7.61
N ALA A 136 7.24 13.66 -8.57
CA ALA A 136 5.88 13.18 -8.51
C ALA A 136 5.83 11.75 -9.06
N TYR A 137 5.05 10.88 -8.41
CA TYR A 137 5.08 9.45 -8.72
C TYR A 137 3.73 8.78 -8.45
N SER A 138 3.56 7.58 -8.99
CA SER A 138 2.40 6.74 -8.78
C SER A 138 2.77 5.32 -8.40
N PHE A 139 1.95 4.70 -7.57
CA PHE A 139 2.23 3.37 -7.01
C PHE A 139 0.97 2.65 -6.56
N PHE A 140 1.10 1.34 -6.44
CA PHE A 140 0.09 0.43 -5.92
C PHE A 140 0.55 -0.12 -4.57
N TYR A 141 -0.36 -0.23 -3.61
CA TYR A 141 -0.08 -1.04 -2.42
C TYR A 141 -0.54 -2.47 -2.64
N ASN A 142 0.28 -3.45 -2.27
CA ASN A 142 -0.12 -4.84 -2.41
C ASN A 142 -1.24 -5.23 -1.44
N ALA A 143 -2.25 -5.96 -1.93
CA ALA A 143 -3.34 -6.45 -1.11
C ALA A 143 -3.95 -7.74 -1.67
N LYS A 144 -4.56 -8.54 -0.77
CA LYS A 144 -5.33 -9.73 -1.14
C LYS A 144 -6.66 -9.40 -1.83
N GLY A 145 -7.30 -8.30 -1.43
CA GLY A 145 -8.50 -7.76 -2.07
C GLY A 145 -8.18 -6.54 -2.94
N GLN A 146 -9.21 -5.79 -3.32
CA GLN A 146 -9.04 -4.49 -3.97
C GLN A 146 -8.01 -3.64 -3.23
N ARG A 147 -7.21 -2.90 -3.99
CA ARG A 147 -6.05 -2.18 -3.47
C ARG A 147 -6.02 -0.74 -3.96
N PRO A 148 -5.43 0.19 -3.21
CA PRO A 148 -5.27 1.56 -3.67
C PRO A 148 -4.18 1.67 -4.74
N PHE A 149 -4.55 2.28 -5.86
CA PHE A 149 -3.63 2.97 -6.77
C PHE A 149 -3.55 4.43 -6.32
N MET A 150 -2.35 4.99 -6.19
CA MET A 150 -2.19 6.37 -5.76
C MET A 150 -1.20 7.15 -6.61
N VAL A 151 -1.46 8.43 -6.79
CA VAL A 151 -0.49 9.44 -7.21
C VAL A 151 -0.10 10.26 -6.00
N TYR A 152 1.20 10.50 -5.82
CA TYR A 152 1.77 11.31 -4.76
C TYR A 152 2.62 12.41 -5.38
N ALA A 153 2.22 13.66 -5.16
CA ALA A 153 2.84 14.83 -5.75
C ALA A 153 2.92 15.98 -4.75
N PRO A 154 4.07 16.15 -4.08
CA PRO A 154 4.41 17.37 -3.37
C PRO A 154 4.72 18.48 -4.38
N VAL A 155 3.99 19.59 -4.32
CA VAL A 155 4.08 20.69 -5.29
C VAL A 155 4.13 22.06 -4.61
N GLN A 156 4.67 23.06 -5.30
CA GLN A 156 4.60 24.46 -4.87
C GLN A 156 3.15 24.85 -4.52
N SER A 157 2.96 25.49 -3.37
CA SER A 157 1.62 25.78 -2.83
C SER A 157 0.78 26.67 -3.75
N ASP A 158 1.41 27.58 -4.50
CA ASP A 158 0.75 28.46 -5.48
C ASP A 158 0.44 27.77 -6.82
N LYS A 159 0.80 26.48 -6.98
CA LYS A 159 0.52 25.64 -8.16
C LYS A 159 -0.40 24.46 -7.85
N THR A 160 -1.02 24.44 -6.67
CA THR A 160 -1.84 23.31 -6.20
C THR A 160 -2.96 22.98 -7.20
N LYS A 161 -3.71 23.99 -7.66
CA LYS A 161 -4.86 23.80 -8.54
C LYS A 161 -4.41 23.30 -9.92
N GLU A 162 -3.37 23.93 -10.46
CA GLU A 162 -2.79 23.62 -11.77
C GLU A 162 -2.20 22.20 -11.77
N ALA A 163 -1.48 21.83 -10.72
CA ALA A 163 -0.94 20.49 -10.57
C ALA A 163 -2.05 19.43 -10.48
N VAL A 164 -3.16 19.69 -9.77
CA VAL A 164 -4.31 18.78 -9.75
C VAL A 164 -4.90 18.59 -11.16
N ALA A 165 -4.96 19.66 -11.96
CA ALA A 165 -5.45 19.58 -13.33
C ALA A 165 -4.53 18.74 -14.23
N GLU A 166 -3.22 18.95 -14.15
CA GLU A 166 -2.23 18.16 -14.90
C GLU A 166 -2.22 16.68 -14.48
N ILE A 167 -2.29 16.39 -13.17
CA ILE A 167 -2.40 15.00 -12.68
C ILE A 167 -3.65 14.34 -13.25
N ARG A 168 -4.79 15.03 -13.23
CA ARG A 168 -6.03 14.49 -13.79
C ARG A 168 -5.89 14.22 -15.29
N LYS A 169 -5.26 15.13 -16.03
CA LYS A 169 -5.01 14.98 -17.46
C LYS A 169 -4.16 13.73 -17.74
N GLU A 170 -3.03 13.56 -17.05
CA GLU A 170 -2.18 12.36 -17.22
C GLU A 170 -2.89 11.04 -16.89
N LEU A 171 -3.91 11.08 -16.03
CA LEU A 171 -4.72 9.90 -15.66
C LEU A 171 -5.84 9.58 -16.65
N THR A 172 -6.24 10.53 -17.49
CA THR A 172 -7.38 10.36 -18.42
C THR A 172 -7.00 10.39 -19.90
N ASP A 173 -5.80 10.88 -20.22
CA ASP A 173 -5.21 10.89 -21.57
C ASP A 173 -4.57 9.53 -21.90
#